data_AF-A0A9D5NGW5-F1
#
_entry.id   AF-A0A9D5NGW5-F1
#
_cell.length_a   1.000
_cell.length_b   1.000
_cell.length_c   1.000
_cell.angle_alpha   90.00
_cell.angle_beta   90.00
_cell.angle_gamma   90.00
#
_symmetry.space_group_name_H-M   'P 1'
#
loop_
_entity.id
_entity.type
_entity.pdbx_description
1 polymer ?
#
loop_
_entity_poly.entity_id
_entity_poly.type
_entity_poly.pdbx_seq_one_letter_code
_entity_poly.pdbx_strand_id
1 'polypeptide(L)'
;MEIGHKILELRKKANLSQEQLAEKLGVTRQTISKWELNETSPDIKQAKELSKIFKISLDNLTDNDITNLVIQKVSNTEKLTGSVLNASKWLGVCFVIILVIDLISFIIFIAMK
;
A
#
# COMPACT_ATOMS: atom_id res chain seq x y z
N MET A 1 10.81 -14.87 4.86
CA MET A 1 11.64 -14.28 3.77
C MET A 1 13.06 -14.12 4.33
N GLU A 2 14.08 -13.86 3.51
CA GLU A 2 15.41 -13.52 4.04
C GLU A 2 15.44 -12.07 4.53
N ILE A 3 16.13 -11.81 5.66
CA ILE A 3 16.19 -10.51 6.35
C ILE A 3 16.59 -9.35 5.42
N GLY A 4 17.41 -9.61 4.40
CA GLY A 4 17.84 -8.62 3.42
C GLY A 4 16.71 -8.03 2.59
N HIS A 5 15.74 -8.86 2.18
CA HIS A 5 14.57 -8.38 1.45
C HIS A 5 13.73 -7.44 2.32
N LYS A 6 13.61 -7.76 3.62
CA LYS A 6 12.90 -6.91 4.58
C LYS A 6 13.59 -5.56 4.77
N ILE A 7 14.92 -5.56 4.89
CA ILE A 7 15.72 -4.33 4.98
C ILE A 7 15.51 -3.46 3.73
N LEU A 8 15.55 -4.05 2.54
CA LEU A 8 15.30 -3.36 1.27
C LEU A 8 13.91 -2.70 1.24
N GLU A 9 12.87 -3.44 1.62
CA GLU A 9 11.50 -2.92 1.66
C GLU A 9 11.35 -1.76 2.64
N LEU A 10 11.85 -1.93 3.86
CA LEU A 10 11.75 -0.91 4.92
C LEU A 10 12.54 0.34 4.56
N ARG A 11 13.73 0.18 3.97
CA ARG A 11 14.53 1.31 3.46
C ARG A 11 13.77 2.11 2.41
N LYS A 12 13.16 1.43 1.44
CA LYS A 12 12.35 2.08 0.40
C LYS A 12 11.12 2.76 0.99
N LYS A 13 10.42 2.12 1.93
CA LYS A 13 9.28 2.72 2.65
C LYS A 13 9.68 3.96 3.45
N ALA A 14 10.91 4.00 3.96
CA ALA A 14 11.48 5.15 4.65
C ALA A 14 12.05 6.23 3.71
N ASN A 15 11.97 6.04 2.39
CA ASN A 15 12.55 6.94 1.37
C ASN A 15 14.06 7.21 1.56
N LEU A 16 14.79 6.20 2.03
CA LEU A 16 16.24 6.30 2.24
C LEU A 16 17.01 5.70 1.06
N SER A 17 18.09 6.34 0.64
CA SER A 17 19.11 5.69 -0.20
C SER A 17 19.93 4.70 0.62
N GLN A 18 20.67 3.79 -0.05
CA GLN A 18 21.61 2.90 0.65
C GLN A 18 22.68 3.71 1.41
N GLU A 19 23.18 4.82 0.83
CA GLU A 19 24.10 5.74 1.50
C GLU A 19 23.51 6.32 2.78
N GLN A 20 22.28 6.82 2.72
CA GLN A 20 21.63 7.45 3.88
C GLN A 20 21.36 6.47 5.01
N LEU A 21 20.99 5.22 4.68
CA LEU A 21 20.83 4.17 5.68
C LEU A 21 22.18 3.78 6.28
N ALA A 22 23.23 3.70 5.45
CA ALA A 22 24.59 3.38 5.87
C ALA A 22 25.13 4.44 6.85
N GLU A 23 24.94 5.73 6.53
CA GLU A 23 25.32 6.86 7.38
C GLU A 23 24.65 6.79 8.76
N LYS A 24 23.34 6.49 8.80
CA LYS A 24 22.60 6.34 10.06
C LYS A 24 23.08 5.16 10.92
N LEU A 25 23.60 4.11 10.29
CA LEU A 25 24.09 2.90 10.96
C LEU A 25 25.60 2.92 11.23
N GLY A 26 26.31 3.94 10.75
CA GLY A 26 27.77 4.00 10.84
C GLY A 26 28.47 2.87 10.07
N VAL A 27 27.88 2.42 8.96
CA VAL A 27 28.44 1.38 8.09
C VAL A 27 28.66 1.93 6.67
N THR A 28 29.26 1.12 5.80
CA THR A 28 29.42 1.51 4.39
C THR A 28 28.16 1.20 3.58
N ARG A 29 27.93 1.93 2.49
CA ARG A 29 26.86 1.59 1.53
C ARG A 29 26.98 0.17 0.99
N GLN A 30 28.21 -0.30 0.75
CA GLN A 30 28.46 -1.67 0.33
C GLN A 30 27.95 -2.68 1.35
N THR A 31 28.10 -2.41 2.65
CA THR A 31 27.53 -3.24 3.72
C THR A 31 26.01 -3.35 3.59
N ILE A 32 25.31 -2.22 3.40
CA ILE A 32 23.86 -2.22 3.18
C ILE A 32 23.48 -3.00 1.92
N SER A 33 24.21 -2.81 0.82
CA SER A 33 23.96 -3.54 -0.43
C SER A 33 24.12 -5.05 -0.24
N LYS A 34 25.14 -5.50 0.50
CA LYS A 34 25.35 -6.93 0.79
C LYS A 34 24.24 -7.52 1.66
N TRP A 35 23.75 -6.75 2.64
CA TRP A 35 22.58 -7.17 3.41
C TRP A 35 21.34 -7.29 2.54
N GLU A 36 21.06 -6.29 1.69
CA GLU A 36 19.90 -6.30 0.79
C GLU A 36 19.94 -7.43 -0.25
N LEU A 37 21.14 -7.89 -0.60
CA LEU A 37 21.39 -9.02 -1.51
C LEU A 37 21.52 -10.37 -0.78
N ASN A 38 21.34 -10.40 0.55
CA ASN A 38 21.53 -11.57 1.42
C ASN A 38 22.94 -12.21 1.34
N GLU A 39 23.94 -11.50 0.85
CA GLU A 39 25.34 -11.96 0.83
C GLU A 39 25.93 -12.01 2.24
N THR A 40 25.50 -11.07 3.10
CA THR A 40 25.84 -11.03 4.53
C THR A 40 24.61 -10.63 5.33
N SER A 41 24.67 -10.76 6.65
CA SER A 41 23.58 -10.35 7.55
C SER A 41 24.07 -9.31 8.56
N PRO A 42 23.19 -8.40 9.02
CA PRO A 42 23.50 -7.51 10.12
C PRO A 42 23.70 -8.29 11.42
N ASP A 43 24.63 -7.85 12.26
CA ASP A 43 24.77 -8.37 13.62
C ASP A 43 23.59 -7.93 14.52
N ILE A 44 23.54 -8.45 15.74
CA ILE A 44 22.46 -8.15 16.70
C ILE A 44 22.36 -6.66 17.02
N LYS A 45 23.49 -5.93 17.09
CA LYS A 45 23.49 -4.49 17.37
C LYS A 45 22.94 -3.71 16.18
N GLN A 46 23.36 -4.08 14.97
CA GLN A 46 22.90 -3.50 13.72
C GLN A 46 21.40 -3.79 13.49
N ALA A 47 20.95 -5.01 13.78
CA ALA A 47 19.54 -5.38 13.72
C ALA A 47 18.70 -4.56 14.72
N LYS A 48 19.21 -4.32 15.93
CA LYS A 48 18.56 -3.45 16.92
C LYS A 48 18.49 -1.98 16.48
N GLU A 49 19.50 -1.47 15.79
CA GLU A 49 19.43 -0.11 15.24
C GLU A 49 18.52 -0.02 14.02
N LEU A 50 18.52 -1.02 13.14
CA LEU A 50 17.55 -1.12 12.05
C LEU A 50 16.12 -1.10 12.57
N SER A 51 15.83 -1.82 13.65
CA SER A 51 14.49 -1.83 14.26
C SER A 51 14.08 -0.45 14.78
N LYS A 52 15.03 0.32 15.36
CA LYS A 52 14.79 1.70 15.80
C LYS A 52 14.60 2.67 14.63
N ILE A 53 15.44 2.58 13.60
CA ILE A 53 15.37 3.45 12.40
C ILE A 53 14.02 3.26 11.69
N PHE A 54 13.60 2.01 11.52
CA PHE A 54 12.35 1.66 10.84
C PHE A 54 11.13 1.68 11.76
N LYS A 55 11.31 1.94 13.08
CA LYS A 55 10.26 1.97 14.09
C LYS A 55 9.42 0.69 14.14
N ILE A 56 10.08 -0.45 14.09
CA ILE A 56 9.48 -1.79 14.21
C ILE A 56 10.13 -2.56 15.35
N SER A 57 9.48 -3.64 15.82
CA SER A 57 10.12 -4.59 16.72
C SER A 57 11.20 -5.38 15.99
N LEU A 58 12.19 -5.86 16.74
CA LEU A 58 13.22 -6.76 16.21
C LEU A 58 12.59 -8.02 15.59
N ASP A 59 11.55 -8.56 16.23
CA ASP A 59 10.80 -9.72 15.72
C ASP A 59 10.13 -9.47 14.36
N ASN A 60 9.70 -8.23 14.10
CA ASN A 60 9.13 -7.85 12.80
C ASN A 60 10.21 -7.64 11.72
N LEU A 61 11.45 -7.37 12.14
CA LEU A 61 12.61 -7.30 11.23
C LEU A 61 13.07 -8.71 10.83
N THR A 62 12.99 -9.67 11.75
CA THR A 62 13.46 -11.06 11.56
C THR A 62 12.37 -12.06 11.15
N ASP A 63 11.19 -11.58 10.72
CA ASP A 63 10.01 -12.38 10.34
C ASP A 63 9.50 -13.34 11.45
N ASN A 64 8.57 -12.86 12.28
CA ASN A 64 7.45 -13.68 12.74
C ASN A 64 6.25 -13.38 11.80
N ASP A 65 5.91 -14.32 10.92
CA ASP A 65 5.10 -14.24 9.69
C ASP A 65 3.67 -13.61 9.73
N ILE A 66 3.24 -13.00 10.83
CA ILE A 66 1.82 -12.65 11.03
C ILE A 66 1.44 -11.29 10.43
N THR A 67 2.36 -10.32 10.37
CA THR A 67 2.02 -8.91 10.06
C THR A 67 1.81 -8.59 8.59
N ASN A 68 2.50 -9.27 7.67
CA ASN A 68 2.39 -8.99 6.22
C ASN A 68 1.05 -9.43 5.61
N LEU A 69 0.41 -10.48 6.17
CA LEU A 69 -0.91 -10.93 5.75
C LEU A 69 -2.01 -9.90 6.05
N VAL A 70 -1.85 -9.13 7.13
CA VAL A 70 -2.84 -8.15 7.58
C VAL A 70 -2.82 -6.90 6.70
N ILE A 71 -1.64 -6.39 6.35
CA ILE A 71 -1.49 -5.16 5.56
C ILE A 71 -1.97 -5.35 4.12
N GLN A 72 -1.74 -6.52 3.52
CA GLN A 72 -2.19 -6.81 2.16
C GLN A 72 -3.72 -6.89 2.05
N LYS A 73 -4.40 -7.38 3.10
CA LYS A 73 -5.87 -7.46 3.14
C LYS A 73 -6.51 -6.07 3.23
N VAL A 74 -5.94 -5.15 4.01
CA VAL A 74 -6.48 -3.79 4.21
C VAL A 74 -6.38 -2.96 2.91
N SER A 75 -5.26 -3.03 2.18
CA SER A 75 -5.07 -2.32 0.89
C SER A 75 -6.09 -2.74 -0.19
N ASN A 76 -6.43 -4.03 -0.26
CA ASN A 76 -7.39 -4.52 -1.24
C ASN A 76 -8.83 -4.11 -0.89
N THR A 77 -9.11 -3.80 0.38
CA THR A 77 -10.45 -3.40 0.84
C THR A 77 -10.73 -1.95 0.46
N GLU A 78 -9.77 -1.03 0.66
CA GLU A 78 -9.93 0.40 0.31
C GLU A 78 -10.12 0.62 -1.20
N LYS A 79 -9.37 -0.12 -2.03
CA LYS A 79 -9.51 -0.06 -3.50
C LYS A 79 -10.85 -0.59 -3.98
N LEU A 80 -11.39 -1.61 -3.31
CA LEU A 80 -12.71 -2.15 -3.61
C LEU A 80 -13.78 -1.11 -3.27
N THR A 81 -13.73 -0.52 -2.08
CA THR A 81 -14.69 0.50 -1.61
C THR A 81 -14.74 1.73 -2.53
N GLY A 82 -13.59 2.20 -3.03
CA GLY A 82 -13.53 3.32 -3.98
C GLY A 82 -14.21 3.03 -5.33
N SER A 83 -14.15 1.78 -5.81
CA SER A 83 -14.82 1.37 -7.06
C SER A 83 -16.33 1.22 -6.89
N VAL A 84 -16.81 0.71 -5.75
CA VAL A 84 -18.26 0.57 -5.48
C VAL A 84 -18.95 1.92 -5.34
N LEU A 85 -18.28 2.91 -4.73
CA LEU A 85 -18.83 4.25 -4.50
C LEU A 85 -19.05 5.05 -5.80
N ASN A 86 -18.23 4.81 -6.82
CA ASN A 86 -18.39 5.47 -8.11
C ASN A 86 -19.51 4.82 -8.94
N ALA A 87 -19.68 3.49 -8.86
CA ALA A 87 -20.75 2.78 -9.55
C ALA A 87 -22.15 3.18 -9.05
N SER A 88 -22.33 3.39 -7.74
CA SER A 88 -23.61 3.78 -7.16
C SER A 88 -24.06 5.19 -7.58
N LYS A 89 -23.13 6.11 -7.88
CA LYS A 89 -23.45 7.45 -8.38
C LYS A 89 -24.02 7.42 -9.81
N TRP A 90 -23.47 6.58 -10.67
CA TRP A 90 -23.94 6.44 -12.05
C TRP A 90 -25.34 5.80 -12.15
N LEU A 91 -25.65 4.86 -11.26
CA LEU A 91 -26.99 4.28 -11.14
C LEU A 91 -28.08 5.33 -10.89
N GLY A 92 -27.82 6.28 -9.99
CA GLY A 92 -28.75 7.38 -9.70
C GLY A 92 -28.98 8.30 -10.89
N VAL A 93 -27.92 8.62 -11.65
CA VAL A 93 -28.02 9.47 -12.85
C VAL A 93 -28.89 8.81 -13.93
N CYS A 94 -28.71 7.50 -14.16
CA CYS A 94 -29.53 6.76 -15.13
C CYS A 94 -31.02 6.77 -14.76
N PHE A 95 -31.36 6.63 -13.48
CA PHE A 95 -32.76 6.64 -13.02
C PHE A 95 -33.46 7.98 -13.33
N VAL A 96 -32.77 9.10 -13.10
CA VAL A 96 -33.32 10.43 -13.39
C VAL A 96 -33.56 10.64 -14.88
N ILE A 97 -32.63 10.17 -15.73
CA ILE A 97 -32.77 10.29 -17.20
C ILE A 97 -34.01 9.54 -17.70
N ILE A 98 -34.26 8.34 -17.18
CA ILE A 98 -35.43 7.52 -17.56
C ILE A 98 -36.73 8.26 -17.20
N LEU A 99 -36.83 8.81 -15.98
CA LEU A 99 -38.02 9.57 -15.56
C LEU A 99 -38.31 10.79 -16.44
N VAL A 100 -37.27 11.48 -16.92
CA VAL A 100 -37.43 12.64 -17.81
C VAL A 100 -37.94 12.21 -19.19
N ILE A 101 -37.44 11.09 -19.73
CA ILE A 101 -37.90 10.55 -21.02
C ILE A 101 -39.37 10.13 -20.95
N ASP A 102 -39.77 9.48 -19.87
CA ASP A 102 -41.16 9.07 -19.65
C ASP A 102 -42.09 10.28 -19.56
N LEU A 103 -41.67 11.34 -18.85
CA LEU A 103 -42.42 12.58 -18.74
C LEU A 103 -42.63 13.27 -20.10
N ILE A 104 -41.57 13.35 -20.92
CA ILE A 104 -41.64 13.97 -22.25
C ILE A 104 -42.58 13.17 -23.15
N SER A 105 -42.48 11.84 -23.13
CA SER A 105 -43.32 10.96 -23.93
C SER A 105 -44.81 11.10 -23.55
N PHE A 106 -45.10 11.25 -22.26
CA PHE A 106 -46.45 11.49 -21.76
C PHE A 106 -47.04 12.83 -22.23
N ILE A 107 -46.23 13.91 -22.22
CA ILE A 107 -46.66 15.23 -22.70
C ILE A 107 -47.00 15.17 -24.20
N ILE A 108 -46.16 14.52 -25.01
CA ILE A 108 -46.42 14.35 -26.45
C ILE A 108 -47.72 13.57 -26.70
N PHE A 109 -47.97 12.51 -25.93
CA PHE A 109 -49.19 11.72 -26.03
C PHE A 109 -50.46 12.54 -25.74
N ILE A 110 -50.42 13.42 -24.73
CA ILE A 110 -51.53 14.33 -24.44
C ILE A 110 -51.73 15.34 -25.58
N ALA A 111 -50.65 15.88 -26.15
CA ALA A 111 -50.73 16.88 -27.23
C ALA A 111 -51.25 16.31 -28.56
N MET A 112 -51.05 15.01 -28.80
CA MET A 112 -51.51 14.32 -30.00
C MET A 112 -52.94 13.77 -29.91
N LYS A 113 -53.58 13.85 -28.74
CA LYS A 113 -54.93 13.37 -28.47
C LYS A 113 -55.93 14.52 -28.42
#